data_AF-A0A4S3JEC9-F1
#
_entry.id   AF-A0A4S3JEC9-F1
#
_cell.length_a   1.000
_cell.length_b   1.000
_cell.length_c   1.000
_cell.angle_alpha   90.00
_cell.angle_beta   90.00
_cell.angle_gamma   90.00
#
_symmetry.space_group_name_H-M   'P 1'
#
loop_
_entity.id
_entity.type
_entity.pdbx_description
1 polymer ?
#
loop_
_entity_poly.entity_id
_entity_poly.type
_entity_poly.pdbx_seq_one_letter_code
_entity_poly.pdbx_strand_id
1 'polypeptide(L)'
;MSAAANSPPTLYIIYNAKSTLLGKLNYVYRKTTCPDPAARPACAACELTHGPSLRLTESLEWKSTKAHILHANIVQAHTDELPEALSQWMRQQGVSIPAVIVEPAQPSSGFQVLLTFASSKANTLNVY
;
A
#
# COMPACT_ATOMS: atom_id res chain seq x y z
N MET A 1 -5.94 37.09 8.82
CA MET A 1 -5.30 35.82 9.25
C MET A 1 -5.89 34.71 8.41
N SER A 2 -5.21 34.27 7.36
CA SER A 2 -5.71 33.21 6.48
C SER A 2 -5.43 31.86 7.13
N ALA A 3 -6.48 31.08 7.39
CA ALA A 3 -6.35 29.68 7.75
C ALA A 3 -5.67 28.97 6.57
N ALA A 4 -4.46 28.43 6.78
CA ALA A 4 -3.87 27.52 5.81
C ALA A 4 -4.86 26.36 5.61
N ALA A 5 -5.28 26.14 4.36
CA ALA A 5 -6.08 24.98 4.02
C ALA A 5 -5.23 23.74 4.32
N ASN A 6 -5.46 23.11 5.48
CA ASN A 6 -4.83 21.85 5.83
C ASN A 6 -5.42 20.79 4.90
N SER A 7 -4.70 20.45 3.84
CA SER A 7 -5.02 19.30 2.99
C SER A 7 -5.16 18.05 3.87
N PRO A 8 -6.14 17.17 3.64
CA PRO A 8 -6.24 15.94 4.42
C PRO A 8 -4.98 15.07 4.22
N PRO A 9 -4.58 14.26 5.22
CA PRO A 9 -3.48 13.32 5.07
C PRO A 9 -3.73 12.34 3.93
N THR A 10 -2.65 11.78 3.36
CA THR A 10 -2.73 10.75 2.31
C THR A 10 -2.38 9.38 2.88
N LEU A 11 -3.29 8.41 2.74
CA LEU A 11 -3.04 7.00 2.98
C LEU A 11 -2.62 6.32 1.67
N TYR A 12 -1.37 5.86 1.63
CA TYR A 12 -0.82 5.05 0.55
C TYR A 12 -1.01 3.57 0.86
N ILE A 13 -1.71 2.86 -0.01
CA ILE A 13 -1.81 1.39 0.00
C ILE A 13 -0.89 0.88 -1.11
N ILE A 14 0.23 0.30 -0.72
CA ILE A 14 1.31 -0.06 -1.64
C ILE A 14 1.26 -1.56 -1.91
N TYR A 15 1.12 -1.89 -3.19
CA TYR A 15 1.12 -3.27 -3.67
C TYR A 15 2.53 -3.79 -3.89
N ASN A 16 2.78 -5.08 -3.63
CA ASN A 16 4.01 -5.77 -4.05
C ASN A 16 3.95 -6.24 -5.52
N ALA A 17 3.36 -5.42 -6.39
CA ALA A 17 3.14 -5.68 -7.79
C ALA A 17 3.48 -4.44 -8.65
N LYS A 18 3.61 -4.65 -9.96
CA LYS A 18 3.71 -3.58 -10.96
C LYS A 18 2.39 -3.45 -11.72
N SER A 19 2.02 -2.25 -12.16
CA SER A 19 0.75 -2.03 -12.88
C SER A 19 0.82 -2.42 -14.37
N THR A 20 2.03 -2.57 -14.91
CA THR A 20 2.29 -3.04 -16.29
C THR A 20 1.57 -4.36 -16.63
N LEU A 21 1.26 -4.57 -17.91
CA LEU A 21 0.65 -5.82 -18.41
C LEU A 21 1.49 -7.06 -18.06
N LEU A 22 2.82 -6.97 -18.19
CA LEU A 22 3.74 -8.02 -17.75
C LEU A 22 3.71 -8.22 -16.23
N GLY A 23 3.60 -7.14 -15.46
CA GLY A 23 3.41 -7.20 -14.01
C GLY A 23 2.12 -7.93 -13.62
N LYS A 24 1.02 -7.64 -14.30
CA LYS A 24 -0.28 -8.31 -14.13
C LYS A 24 -0.21 -9.79 -14.51
N LEU A 25 0.45 -10.12 -15.62
CA LEU A 25 0.62 -11.52 -16.05
C LEU A 25 1.51 -12.32 -15.09
N ASN A 26 2.61 -11.73 -14.60
CA ASN A 26 3.46 -12.33 -13.58
C ASN A 26 2.69 -12.55 -12.27
N TYR A 27 1.84 -11.59 -11.86
CA TYR A 27 0.97 -11.73 -10.71
C TYR A 27 -0.03 -12.90 -10.87
N VAL A 28 -0.69 -13.00 -12.04
CA VAL A 28 -1.58 -14.12 -12.38
C VAL A 28 -0.84 -15.45 -12.32
N TYR A 29 0.32 -15.55 -12.98
CA TYR A 29 1.14 -16.75 -13.02
C TYR A 29 1.55 -17.20 -11.61
N ARG A 30 2.04 -16.27 -10.78
CA ARG A 30 2.43 -16.57 -9.38
C ARG A 30 1.27 -17.13 -8.58
N LYS A 31 0.07 -16.56 -8.75
CA LYS A 31 -1.14 -16.99 -8.03
C LYS A 31 -1.60 -18.39 -8.43
N THR A 32 -1.39 -18.78 -9.70
CA THR A 32 -1.89 -20.07 -10.22
C THR A 32 -0.86 -21.19 -10.20
N THR A 33 0.45 -20.89 -10.23
CA THR A 33 1.49 -21.92 -10.46
C THR A 33 2.53 -22.05 -9.36
N CYS A 34 2.65 -21.07 -8.45
CA CYS A 34 3.75 -21.08 -7.48
C CYS A 34 3.37 -20.39 -6.15
N PRO A 35 2.52 -21.02 -5.33
CA PRO A 35 2.08 -20.46 -4.06
C PRO A 35 3.09 -20.73 -2.95
N ASP A 36 4.40 -20.58 -3.19
CA ASP A 36 5.37 -20.59 -2.09
C ASP A 36 5.17 -19.30 -1.28
N PRO A 37 4.55 -19.38 -0.09
CA PRO A 37 4.20 -18.21 0.70
C PRO A 37 5.45 -17.57 1.33
N ALA A 38 6.55 -18.33 1.43
CA ALA A 38 7.79 -17.89 2.05
C ALA A 38 8.72 -17.18 1.06
N ALA A 39 8.82 -17.69 -0.18
CA ALA A 39 9.71 -17.10 -1.18
C ALA A 39 9.07 -15.94 -1.96
N ARG A 40 7.78 -16.03 -2.31
CA ARG A 40 7.09 -15.06 -3.17
C ARG A 40 5.59 -14.95 -2.82
N PRO A 41 5.22 -14.44 -1.64
CA PRO A 41 3.83 -14.37 -1.19
C PRO A 41 2.96 -13.52 -2.14
N ALA A 42 1.74 -13.99 -2.41
CA ALA A 42 0.72 -13.20 -3.09
C ALA A 42 0.54 -11.83 -2.40
N CYS A 43 0.18 -10.81 -3.18
CA CYS A 43 0.05 -9.45 -2.64
C CYS A 43 -1.17 -9.36 -1.71
N ALA A 44 -0.96 -9.40 -0.40
CA ALA A 44 -2.05 -9.26 0.57
C ALA A 44 -2.88 -7.98 0.36
N ALA A 45 -2.23 -6.87 -0.02
CA ALA A 45 -2.92 -5.63 -0.32
C ALA A 45 -3.74 -5.71 -1.62
N CYS A 46 -3.30 -6.44 -2.66
CA CYS A 46 -4.14 -6.65 -3.84
C CYS A 46 -5.33 -7.56 -3.53
N GLU A 47 -5.14 -8.58 -2.67
CA GLU A 47 -6.25 -9.46 -2.27
C GLU A 47 -7.29 -8.71 -1.44
N LEU A 48 -6.86 -7.79 -0.58
CA LEU A 48 -7.77 -6.93 0.18
C LEU A 48 -8.60 -6.01 -0.74
N THR A 49 -7.99 -5.41 -1.77
CA THR A 49 -8.65 -4.38 -2.59
C THR A 49 -9.38 -4.94 -3.82
N HIS A 50 -8.95 -6.10 -4.34
CA HIS A 50 -9.53 -6.73 -5.54
C HIS A 50 -10.20 -8.08 -5.26
N GLY A 51 -10.04 -8.63 -4.06
CA GLY A 51 -10.55 -9.93 -3.64
C GLY A 51 -9.59 -11.10 -3.91
N PRO A 52 -9.98 -12.33 -3.48
CA PRO A 52 -9.14 -13.52 -3.61
C PRO A 52 -9.07 -14.04 -5.05
N SER A 53 -9.93 -13.57 -5.96
CA SER A 53 -9.91 -13.95 -7.38
C SER A 53 -9.04 -13.00 -8.20
N LEU A 54 -8.61 -13.43 -9.39
CA LEU A 54 -7.90 -12.57 -10.35
C LEU A 54 -8.86 -11.54 -10.96
N ARG A 55 -9.09 -10.44 -10.24
CA ARG A 55 -9.86 -9.29 -10.70
C ARG A 55 -8.95 -8.07 -10.84
N LEU A 56 -9.14 -7.32 -11.92
CA LEU A 56 -8.42 -6.07 -12.17
C LEU A 56 -9.16 -4.84 -11.62
N THR A 57 -10.44 -5.03 -11.27
CA THR A 57 -11.29 -4.01 -10.66
C THR A 57 -11.36 -4.22 -9.16
N GLU A 58 -11.58 -3.14 -8.42
CA GLU A 58 -11.80 -3.20 -6.98
C GLU A 58 -13.05 -4.04 -6.64
N SER A 59 -12.99 -4.77 -5.53
CA SER A 59 -14.13 -5.49 -4.98
C SER A 59 -15.21 -4.51 -4.49
N LEU A 60 -16.46 -4.97 -4.39
CA LEU A 60 -17.55 -4.13 -3.89
C LEU A 60 -17.36 -3.82 -2.40
N GLU A 61 -16.86 -4.81 -1.67
CA GLU A 61 -16.50 -4.72 -0.26
C GLU A 61 -15.45 -3.61 -0.06
N TRP A 62 -14.38 -3.61 -0.85
CA TRP A 62 -13.34 -2.58 -0.76
C TRP A 62 -13.87 -1.20 -1.11
N LYS A 63 -14.68 -1.06 -2.18
CA LYS A 63 -15.31 0.22 -2.52
C LYS A 63 -16.17 0.76 -1.39
N SER A 64 -16.94 -0.11 -0.73
CA SER A 64 -17.75 0.26 0.44
C SER A 64 -16.85 0.73 1.58
N THR A 65 -15.82 -0.04 1.95
CA THR A 65 -14.87 0.34 3.02
C THR A 65 -14.18 1.66 2.72
N LYS A 66 -13.70 1.85 1.49
CA LYS A 66 -13.03 3.07 1.03
C LYS A 66 -13.93 4.30 1.18
N ALA A 67 -15.23 4.16 0.89
CA ALA A 67 -16.20 5.25 1.03
C ALA A 67 -16.43 5.69 2.49
N HIS A 68 -16.12 4.86 3.48
CA HIS A 68 -16.20 5.22 4.90
C HIS A 68 -14.97 5.96 5.43
N ILE A 69 -13.91 6.10 4.62
CA ILE A 69 -12.70 6.83 5.00
C ILE A 69 -12.83 8.28 4.52
N LEU A 70 -13.32 9.17 5.39
CA LEU A 70 -13.76 10.52 5.02
C LEU A 70 -12.71 11.62 5.18
N HIS A 71 -11.66 11.39 5.97
CA HIS A 71 -10.69 12.42 6.37
C HIS A 71 -9.26 12.13 5.88
N ALA A 72 -9.14 11.35 4.81
CA ALA A 72 -7.87 11.08 4.18
C ALA A 72 -8.04 10.82 2.67
N ASN A 73 -7.04 11.21 1.90
CA ASN A 73 -6.93 10.79 0.51
C ASN A 73 -6.42 9.35 0.47
N ILE A 74 -7.04 8.48 -0.32
CA ILE A 74 -6.57 7.09 -0.49
C ILE A 74 -5.90 6.96 -1.85
N VAL A 75 -4.62 6.61 -1.83
CA VAL A 75 -3.82 6.32 -3.02
C VAL A 75 -3.42 4.85 -2.99
N GLN A 76 -3.93 4.08 -3.95
CA GLN A 76 -3.48 2.72 -4.20
C GLN A 76 -2.42 2.75 -5.28
N ALA A 77 -1.20 2.32 -4.96
CA ALA A 77 -0.06 2.46 -5.85
C ALA A 77 0.67 1.12 -6.02
N HIS A 78 1.00 0.84 -7.28
CA HIS A 78 1.98 -0.20 -7.62
C HIS A 78 3.40 0.33 -7.44
N THR A 79 4.36 -0.59 -7.39
CA THR A 79 5.79 -0.25 -7.18
C THR A 79 6.38 0.71 -8.22
N ASP A 80 5.81 0.74 -9.42
CA ASP A 80 6.16 1.60 -10.55
C ASP A 80 5.38 2.93 -10.57
N GLU A 81 4.44 3.13 -9.65
CA GLU A 81 3.58 4.32 -9.54
C GLU A 81 3.89 5.15 -8.28
N LEU A 82 4.86 4.72 -7.47
CA LEU A 82 5.21 5.40 -6.22
C LEU A 82 5.78 6.80 -6.51
N PRO A 83 5.29 7.86 -5.84
CA PRO A 83 5.96 9.15 -5.83
C PRO A 83 7.43 9.00 -5.43
N GLU A 84 8.31 9.74 -6.09
CA GLU A 84 9.76 9.59 -5.90
C GLU A 84 10.17 9.76 -4.44
N ALA A 85 9.65 10.79 -3.77
CA ALA A 85 9.92 11.06 -2.35
C ALA A 85 9.54 9.87 -1.44
N LEU A 86 8.38 9.26 -1.68
CA LEU A 86 7.91 8.08 -0.94
C LEU A 86 8.81 6.86 -1.21
N SER A 87 9.13 6.61 -2.48
CA SER A 87 10.01 5.51 -2.89
C SER A 87 11.41 5.61 -2.28
N GLN A 88 11.99 6.81 -2.27
CA GLN A 88 13.28 7.08 -1.63
C GLN A 88 13.20 6.88 -0.12
N TRP A 89 12.19 7.43 0.54
CA TRP A 89 12.00 7.28 1.98
C TRP A 89 11.84 5.81 2.39
N MET A 90 11.02 5.03 1.67
CA MET A 90 10.83 3.60 1.95
C MET A 90 12.13 2.81 1.87
N ARG A 91 12.99 3.12 0.89
CA ARG A 91 14.32 2.48 0.75
C ARG A 91 15.23 2.83 1.92
N GLN A 92 15.24 4.10 2.34
CA GLN A 92 16.05 4.55 3.48
C GLN A 92 15.59 3.90 4.80
N GLN A 93 14.28 3.75 4.99
CA GLN A 93 13.70 3.15 6.19
C GLN A 93 13.62 1.62 6.14
N GLY A 94 13.99 0.98 5.02
CA GLY A 94 13.92 -0.47 4.85
C GLY A 94 12.50 -1.04 4.89
N VAL A 95 11.50 -0.26 4.45
CA VAL A 95 10.08 -0.66 4.50
C VAL A 95 9.82 -1.79 3.53
N SER A 96 9.31 -2.92 4.04
CA SER A 96 8.89 -4.06 3.24
C SER A 96 7.51 -3.81 2.61
N ILE A 97 7.26 -4.40 1.45
CA ILE A 97 5.97 -4.32 0.75
C ILE A 97 5.26 -5.69 0.75
N PRO A 98 3.91 -5.74 0.78
CA PRO A 98 2.98 -4.61 0.75
C PRO A 98 3.00 -3.79 2.06
N ALA A 99 2.63 -2.50 1.97
CA ALA A 99 2.62 -1.57 3.10
C ALA A 99 1.47 -0.56 3.02
N VAL A 100 1.06 -0.07 4.19
CA VAL A 100 0.19 1.09 4.36
C VAL A 100 1.02 2.20 5.01
N ILE A 101 1.13 3.33 4.32
CA ILE A 101 1.92 4.48 4.76
C ILE A 101 1.02 5.71 4.82
N VAL A 102 1.18 6.53 5.85
CA VAL A 102 0.55 7.84 5.95
C VAL A 102 1.56 8.92 5.60
N GLU A 103 1.14 9.84 4.73
CA GLU A 103 1.72 11.16 4.60
C GLU A 103 0.82 12.14 5.37
N PRO A 104 1.28 12.68 6.51
CA PRO A 104 0.52 13.64 7.28
C PRO A 104 0.26 14.93 6.49
N ALA A 105 -0.88 15.57 6.78
CA ALA A 105 -1.24 16.89 6.25
C ALA A 105 -0.17 17.98 6.47
N GLN A 106 0.62 17.83 7.54
CA GLN A 106 1.71 18.72 7.89
C GLN A 106 3.04 18.11 7.47
N PRO A 107 3.76 18.71 6.50
CA PRO A 107 5.00 18.15 5.94
C PRO A 107 6.12 17.94 6.97
N SER A 108 6.07 18.64 8.10
CA SER A 108 7.06 18.56 9.19
C SER A 108 7.12 17.19 9.87
N SER A 109 6.09 16.34 9.72
CA SER A 109 5.98 15.06 10.43
C SER A 109 6.54 13.86 9.65
N GLY A 110 6.87 14.02 8.37
CA GLY A 110 7.39 12.95 7.50
C GLY A 110 6.41 11.78 7.28
N PHE A 111 6.78 10.84 6.39
CA PHE A 111 5.99 9.63 6.17
C PHE A 111 6.03 8.69 7.40
N GLN A 112 4.95 7.94 7.62
CA GLN A 112 4.83 7.00 8.74
C GLN A 112 4.25 5.66 8.27
N VAL A 113 4.83 4.54 8.73
CA VAL A 113 4.30 3.20 8.44
C VAL A 113 3.15 2.92 9.41
N LEU A 114 1.95 2.63 8.89
CA LEU A 114 0.85 2.09 9.69
C LEU A 114 0.84 0.57 9.72
N LEU A 115 1.12 -0.05 8.57
CA LEU A 115 1.12 -1.50 8.42
C LEU A 115 2.17 -1.90 7.38
N THR A 116 2.88 -2.98 7.64
CA THR A 116 3.79 -3.58 6.67
C THR A 116 3.84 -5.08 6.91
N PHE A 117 4.27 -5.84 5.91
CA PHE A 117 4.61 -7.24 6.12
C PHE A 117 5.82 -7.33 7.05
N ALA A 118 5.65 -7.96 8.21
CA ALA A 118 6.74 -8.23 9.13
C ALA A 118 7.67 -9.29 8.49
N SER A 119 8.79 -8.84 7.93
CA SER A 119 9.98 -9.70 7.91
C SER A 119 10.50 -9.76 9.35
N SER A 120 10.96 -10.92 9.80
CA SER A 120 11.27 -11.27 11.20
C SER A 120 12.45 -10.51 11.85
N LYS A 121 12.61 -9.22 11.56
CA LYS A 121 13.40 -8.29 12.37
C LYS A 121 12.44 -7.29 13.01
N ALA A 122 12.22 -7.53 14.31
CA ALA A 122 11.31 -6.83 15.18
C ALA A 122 11.28 -5.31 14.93
N ASN A 123 10.11 -4.78 14.64
CA ASN A 123 9.79 -3.40 14.98
C ASN A 123 8.42 -3.40 15.65
N THR A 124 8.45 -3.05 16.93
CA THR A 124 7.32 -2.97 17.84
C THR A 124 6.34 -1.93 17.31
N LEU A 125 5.13 -2.36 16.95
CA LEU A 125 4.01 -1.44 16.70
C LEU A 125 3.56 -0.88 18.05
N ASN A 126 3.94 0.37 18.34
CA ASN A 126 3.28 1.16 19.37
C ASN A 126 1.99 1.72 18.76
N VAL A 127 0.86 1.12 19.15
CA VAL A 127 -0.47 1.68 18.92
C VAL A 127 -0.80 2.50 20.16
N TYR A 128 -0.90 3.82 20.00
CA TYR A 128 -1.51 4.72 20.99
C TYR A 128 -2.97 4.96 20.63
#